data_AF-A0A7U9N550-F1
#
_entry.id   AF-A0A7U9N550-F1
#
_cell.length_a   1.000
_cell.length_b   1.000
_cell.length_c   1.000
_cell.angle_alpha   90.00
_cell.angle_beta   90.00
_cell.angle_gamma   90.00
#
_symmetry.space_group_name_H-M   'P 1'
#
loop_
_entity.id
_entity.type
_entity.pdbx_description
1 polymer ?
#
loop_
_entity_poly.entity_id
_entity_poly.type
_entity_poly.pdbx_seq_one_letter_code
_entity_poly.pdbx_strand_id
1 'polypeptide(L)' 'MKILIDTHIAIWAVSDDPKLPKVAKDILMDEHNEIFYSTASIWEIIIKHMTHPESMPVIIR' A
#
# COMPACT_ATOMS: atom_id res chain seq x y z
N MET A 1 -11.07 13.51 5.03
CA MET A 1 -12.00 12.43 5.47
C MET A 1 -11.21 11.24 6.02
N LYS A 2 -11.84 10.30 6.74
CA LYS A 2 -11.15 9.06 7.17
C LYS A 2 -11.24 8.01 6.07
N ILE A 3 -10.11 7.51 5.60
CA ILE A 3 -10.03 6.64 4.43
C ILE A 3 -9.22 5.40 4.78
N LEU A 4 -9.82 4.22 4.63
CA LEU A 4 -9.11 2.95 4.75
C LEU A 4 -8.65 2.51 3.36
N ILE A 5 -7.34 2.34 3.18
CA ILE A 5 -6.76 1.91 1.91
C ILE A 5 -6.53 0.41 1.87
N ASP A 6 -6.68 -0.17 0.68
CA ASP A 6 -6.35 -1.56 0.42
C ASP A 6 -4.84 -1.80 0.42
N THR A 7 -4.43 -3.04 0.70
CA THR A 7 -3.04 -3.50 0.66
C THR A 7 -2.33 -3.13 -0.65
N HIS A 8 -2.98 -3.27 -1.81
CA HIS A 8 -2.37 -2.99 -3.11
C HIS A 8 -2.12 -1.50 -3.31
N ILE A 9 -3.03 -0.63 -2.84
CA ILE A 9 -2.85 0.83 -2.91
C ILE A 9 -1.68 1.25 -2.02
N ALA A 10 -1.57 0.69 -0.82
CA ALA A 10 -0.45 0.95 0.08
C ALA A 10 0.88 0.54 -0.56
N ILE A 11 0.96 -0.67 -1.12
CA ILE A 11 2.14 -1.19 -1.83
C ILE A 11 2.52 -0.28 -3.00
N TRP A 12 1.58 0.02 -3.90
CA TRP A 12 1.87 0.82 -5.09
C TRP A 12 2.28 2.26 -4.74
N ALA A 13 1.70 2.82 -3.68
CA ALA A 13 2.08 4.16 -3.21
C ALA A 13 3.52 4.20 -2.68
N VAL A 14 3.94 3.21 -1.89
CA VAL A 14 5.32 3.18 -1.34
C VAL A 14 6.37 2.81 -2.39
N SER A 15 5.99 2.09 -3.45
CA SER A 15 6.90 1.68 -4.52
C SER A 15 6.86 2.60 -5.75
N ASP A 16 6.08 3.69 -5.73
CA ASP A 16 5.79 4.56 -6.87
C ASP A 16 5.43 3.76 -8.15
N ASP A 17 4.59 2.73 -7.97
CA ASP A 17 4.22 1.81 -9.06
C ASP A 17 3.28 2.52 -10.07
N PRO A 18 3.53 2.40 -11.38
CA PRO A 18 2.67 3.01 -12.41
C PRO A 18 1.22 2.48 -12.41
N LYS A 19 0.95 1.36 -11.73
CA LYS A 19 -0.40 0.83 -11.52
C LYS A 19 -1.21 1.64 -10.50
N LEU A 20 -0.59 2.54 -9.74
CA LEU A 20 -1.31 3.41 -8.80
C LEU A 20 -2.30 4.31 -9.56
N PRO A 21 -3.62 4.16 -9.34
CA PRO A 21 -4.60 5.00 -10.02
C PRO A 21 -4.42 6.46 -9.63
N LYS A 22 -4.55 7.38 -10.59
CA LYS A 22 -4.41 8.82 -10.33
C LYS A 22 -5.34 9.32 -9.22
N VAL A 23 -6.58 8.84 -9.19
CA VAL A 23 -7.55 9.17 -8.13
C VAL A 23 -7.05 8.74 -6.74
N ALA A 24 -6.43 7.56 -6.63
CA ALA A 24 -5.88 7.10 -5.37
C ALA A 24 -4.69 7.97 -4.93
N LYS A 25 -3.83 8.37 -5.88
CA LYS A 25 -2.73 9.31 -5.63
C LYS A 25 -3.22 10.66 -5.15
N ASP A 26 -4.25 11.21 -5.81
CA ASP A 26 -4.85 12.50 -5.42
C ASP A 26 -5.46 12.44 -4.01
N ILE A 27 -6.14 11.34 -3.67
CA ILE A 27 -6.70 11.10 -2.32
C ILE A 27 -5.60 11.00 -1.26
N LEU A 28 -4.51 10.28 -1.56
CA LEU A 28 -3.38 10.09 -0.65
C LEU A 28 -2.59 11.38 -0.41
N MET A 29 -2.55 12.28 -1.41
CA MET A 29 -1.81 13.55 -1.34
C MET A 29 -2.61 14.69 -0.70
N ASP A 30 -3.92 14.55 -0.55
CA ASP A 30 -4.76 15.54 0.10
C ASP A 30 -4.61 15.47 1.63
N GLU A 31 -4.03 16.52 2.21
CA GLU A 31 -3.77 16.69 3.63
C GLU A 31 -5.04 16.71 4.51
N HIS A 32 -6.21 16.93 3.92
CA HIS A 32 -7.48 16.86 4.64
C HIS A 32 -7.94 15.41 4.85
N ASN A 33 -7.25 14.43 4.26
CA ASN A 33 -7.52 13.01 4.42
C ASN A 33 -6.64 12.38 5.49
N GLU A 34 -7.31 11.65 6.38
CA GLU A 34 -6.67 10.82 7.39
C GLU A 34 -6.66 9.39 6.84
N ILE A 35 -5.47 8.91 6.49
CA ILE A 35 -5.27 7.63 5.81
C ILE A 35 -5.01 6.55 6.86
N PHE A 36 -5.82 5.49 6.80
CA PHE A 36 -5.70 4.29 7.62
C PHE A 36 -5.37 3.10 6.74
N TYR A 37 -4.63 2.15 7.29
CA TYR A 37 -4.39 0.84 6.70
C TYR A 37 -4.57 -0.23 7.77
N SER A 38 -4.87 -1.46 7.35
CA SER A 38 -5.04 -2.58 8.29
C SER A 38 -3.69 -3.13 8.73
N THR A 39 -3.56 -3.44 10.03
CA THR A 39 -2.41 -4.19 10.54
C THR A 39 -2.35 -5.60 9.98
N ALA A 40 -3.50 -6.22 9.69
CA ALA A 40 -3.57 -7.53 9.05
C ALA A 40 -2.99 -7.50 7.63
N SER A 41 -3.23 -6.41 6.88
CA SER A 41 -2.63 -6.21 5.55
C SER A 41 -1.11 -6.27 5.61
N ILE A 42 -0.48 -5.65 6.62
CA ILE A 42 0.98 -5.72 6.79
C ILE A 42 1.44 -7.16 7.02
N TRP A 43 0.76 -7.91 7.89
CA TRP A 43 1.09 -9.31 8.16
C TRP A 43 1.01 -10.17 6.90
N GLU A 44 -0.01 -9.98 6.07
CA GLU A 44 -0.14 -10.70 4.79
C GLU A 44 1.01 -10.38 3.84
N ILE A 45 1.44 -9.11 3.75
CA ILE A 45 2.60 -8.72 2.94
C ILE A 45 3.86 -9.42 3.46
N ILE A 46 4.11 -9.40 4.78
CA ILE A 46 5.28 -10.04 5.40
C ILE A 46 5.28 -11.54 5.10
N ILE A 47 4.16 -12.23 5.33
CA ILE A 47 4.05 -13.68 5.08
C ILE A 47 4.33 -13.99 3.61
N LYS A 48 3.73 -13.26 2.67
CA LYS A 48 3.97 -13.46 1.24
C LYS A 48 5.40 -13.12 0.83
N HIS A 49 6.02 -12.11 1.41
CA HIS A 49 7.43 -11.78 1.16
C HIS A 49 8.36 -12.90 1.67
N MET A 50 8.04 -13.52 2.81
CA MET A 50 8.82 -14.64 3.34
C MET A 50 8.66 -15.92 2.51
N THR A 51 7.49 -16.18 1.94
CA THR A 51 7.23 -17.39 1.15
C THR A 51 7.62 -17.26 -0.32
N HIS A 52 7.43 -16.08 -0.91
CA HIS A 52 7.66 -15.78 -2.32
C HIS A 52 8.27 -14.38 -2.50
N PRO A 53 9.51 -14.16 -2.03
CA PRO A 53 10.17 -12.85 -2.07
C PRO A 53 10.29 -12.29 -3.50
N GLU A 54 10.47 -13.15 -4.51
CA GLU A 54 10.56 -12.79 -5.93
C GLU A 54 9.25 -12.21 -6.50
N SER A 55 8.12 -12.45 -5.83
CA SER A 55 6.79 -12.01 -6.28
C SER A 55 6.36 -10.67 -5.67
N MET A 56 7.19 -10.04 -4.82
CA MET A 56 6.83 -8.82 -4.10
C MET A 56 7.57 -7.58 -4.61
N PRO A 57 6.87 -6.47 -4.92
CA PRO A 57 7.49 -5.24 -5.42
C PRO A 57 8.13 -4.40 -4.30
N VAL A 58 8.02 -4.82 -3.03
CA VAL A 58 8.53 -4.08 -1.87
C VAL A 58 9.55 -4.93 -1.12
N ILE A 59 10.72 -4.34 -0.86
CA ILE A 59 11.73 -4.91 0.02
C ILE A 59 11.43 -4.40 1.44
N ILE A 60 10.96 -5.28 2.32
CA ILE A 60 10.82 -4.97 3.74
C ILE A 60 12.21 -5.09 4.36
N ARG A 61 12.84 -3.97 4.70
CA ARG A 61 14.12 -3.92 5.45
C ARG A 61 13.88 -3.54 6.90
#